data_AF-A0A7L3S862-F1
#
_entry.id   AF-A0A7L3S862-F1
#
_cell.length_a   1.000
_cell.length_b   1.000
_cell.length_c   1.000
_cell.angle_alpha   90.00
_cell.angle_beta   90.00
_cell.angle_gamma   90.00
#
_symmetry.space_group_name_H-M   'P 1'
#
loop_
_entity.id
_entity.type
_entity.pdbx_description
1 polymer ?
#
loop_
_entity_poly.entity_id
_entity_poly.type
_entity_poly.pdbx_seq_one_letter_code
_entity_poly.pdbx_strand_id
1 'polypeptide(L)'
;RGSAGVNLAVGVTTEILDNAVHVLPSTLSGPLGHGLSALLLGRSSATLQGLFVLPGVIDADYTGPISIMVKAFAPPITVRQGSTIAQLVLFHAQIPLSQNKTRGNGGFGSTNVALDEPMAAFVHHISDARPIQEVILEGPGGGPGIRCQFLLDSGADVTIVS
;
A
#
# COMPACT_ATOMS: atom_id res chain seq x y z
N ARG A 1 -26.88 -16.50 -15.53
CA ARG A 1 -26.28 -15.19 -15.88
C ARG A 1 -26.69 -14.20 -14.79
N GLY A 2 -25.74 -13.49 -14.17
CA GLY A 2 -26.02 -12.61 -13.02
C GLY A 2 -24.76 -12.17 -12.26
N SER A 3 -23.61 -12.12 -12.93
CA SER A 3 -22.36 -11.69 -12.30
C SER A 3 -22.43 -10.19 -12.01
N ALA A 4 -22.17 -9.81 -10.76
CA ALA A 4 -22.16 -8.40 -10.35
C ALA A 4 -20.90 -7.65 -10.81
N GLY A 5 -19.76 -8.35 -10.92
CA GLY A 5 -18.47 -7.77 -11.27
C GLY A 5 -17.99 -8.10 -12.69
N VAL A 6 -17.23 -7.18 -13.27
CA VAL A 6 -16.47 -7.36 -14.51
C VAL A 6 -15.06 -7.82 -14.17
N ASN A 7 -14.56 -8.89 -14.79
CA ASN A 7 -13.21 -9.40 -14.50
C ASN A 7 -12.13 -8.38 -14.87
N LEU A 8 -11.11 -8.27 -14.02
CA LEU A 8 -9.94 -7.42 -14.22
C LEU A 8 -8.68 -8.28 -14.30
N ALA A 9 -7.98 -8.21 -15.43
CA ALA A 9 -6.79 -9.00 -15.72
C ALA A 9 -5.51 -8.23 -15.37
N VAL A 10 -4.47 -8.97 -14.94
CA VAL A 10 -3.13 -8.43 -14.70
C VAL A 10 -2.42 -8.17 -16.03
N GLY A 11 -1.78 -7.00 -16.16
CA GLY A 11 -1.12 -6.57 -17.38
C GLY A 11 0.29 -7.15 -17.58
N VAL A 12 0.97 -7.58 -16.52
CA VAL A 12 2.36 -8.07 -16.55
C VAL A 12 2.51 -9.27 -15.61
N THR A 13 3.36 -10.23 -15.96
CA THR A 13 3.71 -11.34 -15.05
C THR A 13 4.57 -10.80 -13.90
N THR A 14 4.17 -11.07 -12.66
CA THR A 14 4.85 -10.57 -11.46
C THR A 14 5.10 -11.71 -10.48
N GLU A 15 6.32 -11.78 -9.95
CA GLU A 15 6.68 -12.66 -8.84
C GLU A 15 6.62 -11.88 -7.53
N ILE A 16 5.83 -12.38 -6.58
CA ILE A 16 5.67 -11.79 -5.25
C ILE A 16 6.44 -12.68 -4.28
N LEU A 17 7.52 -12.14 -3.73
CA LEU A 17 8.48 -12.90 -2.92
C LEU A 17 8.30 -12.71 -1.41
N ASP A 18 7.49 -11.73 -0.99
CA ASP A 18 7.28 -11.37 0.41
C ASP A 18 5.78 -11.14 0.71
N ASN A 19 5.48 -10.71 1.94
CA ASN A 19 4.12 -10.42 2.42
C ASN A 19 3.80 -8.91 2.45
N ALA A 20 4.62 -8.08 1.80
CA ALA A 20 4.33 -6.66 1.63
C ALA A 20 3.14 -6.47 0.68
N VAL A 21 2.66 -5.23 0.58
CA VAL A 21 1.67 -4.88 -0.43
C VAL A 21 2.39 -4.61 -1.75
N HIS A 22 1.93 -5.25 -2.81
CA HIS A 22 2.44 -5.09 -4.17
C HIS A 22 1.37 -4.43 -5.03
N VAL A 23 1.80 -3.56 -5.95
CA VAL A 23 0.91 -2.90 -6.91
C VAL A 23 1.15 -3.50 -8.29
N LEU A 24 0.16 -4.24 -8.79
CA LEU A 24 0.25 -4.91 -10.08
C LEU A 24 -0.51 -4.08 -11.11
N PRO A 25 0.08 -3.77 -12.28
CA PRO A 25 -0.65 -3.10 -13.34
C PRO A 25 -1.77 -4.00 -13.87
N SER A 26 -2.95 -3.44 -14.13
CA SER A 26 -4.00 -4.17 -14.86
C SER A 26 -3.92 -3.90 -16.36
N THR A 27 -4.77 -4.57 -17.13
CA THR A 27 -4.93 -4.32 -18.57
C THR A 27 -5.88 -3.16 -18.90
N LEU A 28 -6.45 -2.48 -17.89
CA LEU A 28 -7.46 -1.43 -18.09
C LEU A 28 -6.97 -0.08 -17.58
N SER A 29 -7.41 0.97 -18.27
CA SER A 29 -7.33 2.35 -17.81
C SER A 29 -8.74 2.93 -17.75
N GLY A 30 -8.93 3.92 -16.88
CA GLY A 30 -10.17 4.69 -16.87
C GLY A 30 -10.25 5.69 -18.04
N PRO A 31 -11.39 6.39 -18.19
CA PRO A 31 -12.60 6.25 -17.36
C PRO A 31 -13.37 4.97 -17.71
N LEU A 32 -14.17 4.48 -16.75
CA LEU A 32 -14.99 3.27 -16.93
C LEU A 32 -16.21 3.49 -17.86
N GLY A 33 -16.52 4.75 -18.15
CA GLY A 33 -17.66 5.17 -18.96
C GLY A 33 -18.95 5.35 -18.15
N HIS A 34 -19.94 5.99 -18.77
CA HIS A 34 -21.30 6.19 -18.23
C HIS A 34 -21.37 6.90 -16.86
N GLY A 35 -20.31 7.61 -16.45
CA GLY A 35 -20.25 8.25 -15.14
C GLY A 35 -20.27 7.25 -13.97
N LEU A 36 -19.82 6.02 -14.19
CA LEU A 36 -19.78 4.96 -13.18
C LEU A 36 -18.45 4.96 -12.44
N SER A 37 -18.52 4.81 -11.13
CA SER A 37 -17.39 4.40 -10.30
C SER A 37 -17.34 2.88 -10.19
N ALA A 38 -16.22 2.34 -9.70
CA ALA A 38 -16.13 0.90 -9.40
C ALA A 38 -15.49 0.62 -8.04
N LEU A 39 -15.95 -0.45 -7.42
CA LEU A 39 -15.25 -1.12 -6.36
C LEU A 39 -14.38 -2.22 -6.97
N LEU A 40 -13.06 -2.10 -6.82
CA LEU A 40 -12.10 -3.14 -7.18
C LEU A 40 -12.03 -4.13 -6.01
N LEU A 41 -12.39 -5.38 -6.29
CA LEU A 41 -12.39 -6.48 -5.32
C LEU A 41 -11.60 -7.67 -5.83
N GLY A 42 -11.06 -8.46 -4.91
CA GLY A 42 -10.51 -9.77 -5.23
C GLY A 42 -11.56 -10.75 -5.73
N ARG A 43 -11.14 -11.68 -6.58
CA ARG A 43 -11.92 -12.87 -6.89
C ARG A 43 -11.65 -13.94 -5.85
N SER A 44 -12.68 -14.70 -5.47
CA SER A 44 -12.53 -15.82 -4.52
C SER A 44 -11.46 -16.82 -4.94
N SER A 45 -11.30 -17.05 -6.25
CA SER A 45 -10.25 -17.91 -6.81
C SER A 45 -8.83 -17.42 -6.53
N ALA A 46 -8.61 -16.10 -6.44
CA ALA A 46 -7.31 -15.52 -6.07
C ALA A 46 -7.08 -15.68 -4.56
N THR A 47 -8.11 -15.42 -3.74
CA THR A 47 -8.05 -15.61 -2.29
C THR A 47 -7.73 -17.05 -1.91
N LEU A 48 -8.33 -18.04 -2.58
CA LEU A 48 -8.02 -19.46 -2.38
C LEU A 48 -6.57 -19.84 -2.70
N GLN A 49 -5.90 -19.05 -3.55
CA GLN A 49 -4.48 -19.23 -3.89
C GLN A 49 -3.54 -18.44 -2.95
N GLY A 50 -4.06 -17.89 -1.85
CA GLY A 50 -3.27 -17.11 -0.90
C GLY A 50 -2.95 -15.68 -1.36
N LEU A 51 -3.61 -15.19 -2.43
CA LEU A 51 -3.46 -13.83 -2.93
C LEU A 51 -4.67 -12.99 -2.52
N PHE A 52 -4.45 -12.04 -1.62
CA PHE A 52 -5.48 -11.11 -1.18
C PHE A 52 -5.39 -9.82 -1.98
N VAL A 53 -6.46 -9.47 -2.70
CA VAL A 53 -6.57 -8.17 -3.36
C VAL A 53 -7.13 -7.18 -2.34
N LEU A 54 -6.38 -6.12 -2.07
CA LEU A 54 -6.84 -5.04 -1.21
C LEU A 54 -7.95 -4.27 -1.96
N PRO A 55 -9.12 -4.06 -1.35
CA PRO A 55 -10.20 -3.30 -1.98
C PRO A 55 -9.76 -1.89 -2.37
N GLY A 56 -10.26 -1.40 -3.50
CA GLY A 56 -10.01 -0.03 -3.97
C GLY A 56 -11.23 0.57 -4.61
N VAL A 57 -11.30 1.91 -4.64
CA VAL A 57 -12.34 2.65 -5.36
C VAL A 57 -11.71 3.27 -6.60
N ILE A 58 -12.36 3.06 -7.74
CA ILE A 58 -12.03 3.72 -9.00
C ILE A 58 -13.10 4.77 -9.25
N ASP A 59 -12.69 6.04 -9.21
CA ASP A 59 -13.58 7.17 -9.43
C ASP A 59 -14.01 7.26 -10.91
N ALA A 60 -15.23 7.74 -11.15
CA ALA A 60 -15.80 7.84 -12.49
C ALA A 60 -15.00 8.77 -13.43
N ASP A 61 -14.32 9.76 -12.87
CA ASP A 61 -13.47 10.73 -13.58
C ASP A 61 -11.99 10.33 -13.61
N TYR A 62 -11.62 9.17 -13.06
CA TYR A 62 -10.26 8.66 -13.14
C TYR A 62 -9.91 8.27 -14.57
N THR A 63 -8.84 8.86 -15.12
CA THR A 63 -8.37 8.65 -16.50
C THR A 63 -7.06 7.85 -16.57
N GLY A 64 -6.50 7.49 -15.41
CA GLY A 64 -5.23 6.79 -15.32
C GLY A 64 -5.35 5.27 -15.49
N PRO A 65 -4.20 4.57 -15.52
CA PRO A 65 -4.16 3.11 -15.45
C PRO A 65 -4.76 2.60 -14.15
N ILE A 66 -5.58 1.55 -14.24
CA ILE A 66 -6.12 0.85 -13.07
C ILE A 66 -5.07 -0.16 -12.62
N SER A 67 -4.76 -0.16 -11.33
CA SER A 67 -3.80 -1.06 -10.71
C SER A 67 -4.45 -1.87 -9.60
N ILE A 68 -3.93 -3.07 -9.36
CA ILE A 68 -4.44 -4.04 -8.39
C ILE A 68 -3.44 -4.11 -7.24
N MET A 69 -3.87 -3.68 -6.05
CA MET A 69 -3.08 -3.86 -4.84
C MET A 69 -3.28 -5.27 -4.30
N VAL A 70 -2.20 -5.98 -4.03
CA VAL A 70 -2.25 -7.36 -3.54
C VAL A 70 -1.32 -7.57 -2.36
N LYS A 71 -1.67 -8.53 -1.51
CA LYS A 71 -0.79 -9.09 -0.48
C LYS A 71 -0.80 -10.61 -0.63
N ALA A 72 0.39 -11.22 -0.67
CA ALA A 72 0.54 -12.66 -0.60
C ALA A 72 0.58 -13.10 0.86
N PHE A 73 -0.25 -14.08 1.23
CA PHE A 73 -0.22 -14.68 2.58
C PHE A 73 0.78 -15.83 2.69
N ALA A 74 1.13 -16.46 1.57
CA ALA A 74 2.09 -17.55 1.51
C ALA A 74 3.02 -17.38 0.28
N PRO A 75 3.93 -16.38 0.29
CA PRO A 75 4.91 -16.22 -0.77
C PRO A 75 5.90 -17.41 -0.83
N PRO A 76 6.53 -17.69 -2.00
CA PRO A 76 6.41 -16.93 -3.24
C PRO A 76 5.14 -17.27 -4.04
N ILE A 77 4.55 -16.27 -4.69
CA ILE A 77 3.41 -16.42 -5.61
C ILE A 77 3.76 -15.76 -6.95
N THR A 78 3.62 -16.51 -8.05
CA THR A 78 3.71 -15.96 -9.41
C THR A 78 2.33 -15.65 -9.96
N VAL A 79 2.07 -14.39 -10.25
CA VAL A 79 0.85 -13.94 -10.92
C VAL A 79 1.15 -13.72 -12.40
N ARG A 80 0.59 -14.57 -13.28
CA ARG A 80 0.85 -14.48 -14.72
C ARG A 80 0.05 -13.36 -15.38
N GLN A 81 0.64 -12.71 -16.38
CA GLN A 81 -0.08 -11.80 -17.27
C GLN A 81 -1.37 -12.44 -17.80
N GLY A 82 -2.44 -11.65 -17.89
CA GLY A 82 -3.77 -12.10 -18.32
C GLY A 82 -4.58 -12.82 -17.24
N SER A 83 -3.98 -13.17 -16.10
CA SER A 83 -4.71 -13.77 -14.99
C SER A 83 -5.76 -12.79 -14.46
N THR A 84 -7.01 -13.26 -14.35
CA THR A 84 -8.11 -12.48 -13.80
C THR A 84 -8.17 -12.71 -12.29
N ILE A 85 -7.47 -11.87 -11.52
CA ILE A 85 -7.37 -11.99 -10.06
C ILE A 85 -8.33 -11.05 -9.31
N ALA A 86 -8.82 -10.03 -9.99
CA ALA A 86 -9.72 -9.02 -9.43
C ALA A 86 -10.97 -8.87 -10.30
N GLN A 87 -11.94 -8.12 -9.79
CA GLN A 87 -13.16 -7.76 -10.47
C GLN A 87 -13.56 -6.33 -10.10
N LEU A 88 -14.22 -5.63 -11.02
CA LEU A 88 -14.81 -4.31 -10.83
C LEU A 88 -16.31 -4.45 -10.64
N VAL A 89 -16.83 -4.04 -9.49
CA VAL A 89 -18.28 -3.91 -9.25
C VAL A 89 -18.68 -2.46 -9.48
N LEU A 90 -19.45 -2.23 -10.54
CA LEU A 90 -19.82 -0.88 -10.99
C LEU A 90 -20.98 -0.31 -10.17
N PHE A 91 -20.93 0.99 -9.89
CA PHE A 91 -22.00 1.70 -9.20
C PHE A 91 -22.03 3.19 -9.58
N HIS A 92 -23.20 3.82 -9.40
CA HIS A 92 -23.31 5.27 -9.43
C HIS A 92 -23.03 5.83 -8.03
N ALA A 93 -22.00 6.66 -7.91
CA ALA A 93 -21.75 7.40 -6.68
C ALA A 93 -22.86 8.44 -6.47
N GLN A 94 -23.57 8.38 -5.35
CA GLN A 94 -24.56 9.39 -4.96
C GLN A 94 -23.94 10.42 -4.03
N ILE A 95 -22.88 11.08 -4.52
CA ILE A 95 -22.19 12.14 -3.79
C ILE A 95 -22.54 13.48 -4.44
N PRO A 96 -22.95 14.50 -3.69
CA PRO A 96 -23.18 15.83 -4.25
C PRO A 96 -21.88 16.34 -4.91
N LEU A 97 -21.95 16.74 -6.18
CA LEU A 97 -20.82 17.35 -6.87
C LEU A 97 -20.41 18.64 -6.16
N SER A 98 -19.25 18.65 -5.49
CA SER A 98 -18.60 19.89 -5.09
C SER A 98 -17.96 20.50 -6.35
N GLN A 99 -18.24 21.78 -6.60
CA GLN A 99 -17.93 22.42 -7.88
C GLN A 99 -16.41 22.45 -8.18
N ASN A 100 -16.08 22.10 -9.44
CA ASN A 100 -14.89 22.46 -10.22
C ASN A 100 -13.50 22.10 -9.66
N LYS A 101 -13.22 20.81 -9.44
CA LYS A 101 -11.83 20.31 -9.46
C LYS A 101 -11.70 19.11 -10.39
N THR A 102 -10.89 19.24 -11.43
CA THR A 102 -10.42 18.11 -12.25
C THR A 102 -9.34 17.36 -11.47
N ARG A 103 -9.61 16.10 -11.12
CA ARG A 103 -8.74 15.23 -10.32
C ARG A 103 -7.39 14.90 -11.01
N GLY A 104 -7.35 14.86 -12.34
CA GLY A 104 -6.15 14.45 -13.10
C GLY A 104 -5.91 12.94 -13.08
N ASN A 105 -4.68 12.49 -13.32
CA ASN A 105 -4.28 11.07 -13.41
C ASN A 105 -3.69 10.50 -12.10
N GLY A 106 -3.73 11.24 -10.99
CA GLY A 106 -3.21 10.78 -9.70
C GLY A 106 -3.99 9.57 -9.17
N GLY A 107 -3.31 8.48 -8.81
CA GLY A 107 -3.90 7.31 -8.14
C GLY A 107 -3.62 7.30 -6.63
N PHE A 108 -4.13 6.29 -5.92
CA PHE A 108 -3.70 5.93 -4.54
C PHE A 108 -3.75 7.05 -3.48
N GLY A 109 -4.84 7.84 -3.44
CA GLY A 109 -4.99 8.84 -2.37
C GLY A 109 -4.31 10.19 -2.65
N SER A 110 -4.12 10.53 -3.92
CA SER A 110 -3.56 11.82 -4.39
C SER A 110 -4.52 13.00 -4.20
N THR A 111 -4.87 13.27 -2.95
CA THR A 111 -4.90 14.64 -2.46
C THR A 111 -3.46 14.99 -2.08
N ASN A 112 -2.95 16.15 -2.52
CA ASN A 112 -1.60 16.66 -2.18
C ASN A 112 -1.43 16.83 -0.65
N VAL A 113 -1.31 15.73 0.09
CA VAL A 113 -0.69 15.73 1.41
C VAL A 113 0.80 15.80 1.10
N ALA A 114 1.47 16.83 1.60
CA ALA A 114 2.90 17.01 1.44
C ALA A 114 3.60 15.65 1.65
N LEU A 115 4.49 15.28 0.72
CA LEU A 115 5.19 13.99 0.66
C LEU A 115 6.02 13.65 1.92
N ASP A 116 5.98 14.50 2.93
CA ASP A 116 6.78 14.42 4.14
C ASP A 116 5.97 14.01 5.40
N GLU A 117 4.65 13.86 5.30
CA GLU A 117 3.81 13.39 6.43
C GLU A 117 3.38 11.92 6.23
N PRO A 118 3.83 10.97 7.09
CA PRO A 118 3.40 9.58 6.98
C PRO A 118 1.91 9.47 7.34
N MET A 119 1.06 9.14 6.37
CA MET A 119 -0.39 8.91 6.58
C MET A 119 -0.68 7.76 7.56
N ALA A 120 0.31 6.89 7.82
CA ALA A 120 0.30 5.92 8.89
C ALA A 120 1.74 5.72 9.40
N ALA A 121 1.96 5.90 10.71
CA ALA A 121 3.25 5.61 11.34
C ALA A 121 3.35 4.12 11.68
N PHE A 122 4.49 3.51 11.37
CA PHE A 122 4.78 2.12 11.75
C PHE A 122 5.02 2.06 13.25
N VAL A 123 4.07 1.51 14.02
CA VAL A 123 4.32 1.18 15.43
C VAL A 123 4.89 -0.22 15.47
N HIS A 124 6.19 -0.33 15.72
CA HIS A 124 6.79 -1.62 16.00
C HIS A 124 6.33 -2.06 17.40
N HIS A 125 5.70 -3.23 17.50
CA HIS A 125 5.44 -3.83 18.80
C HIS A 125 6.80 -4.24 19.37
N ILE A 126 7.35 -3.42 20.28
CA ILE A 126 8.49 -3.79 21.10
C ILE A 126 8.07 -5.06 21.83
N SER A 127 8.65 -6.20 21.47
CA SER A 127 8.52 -7.43 22.26
C SER A 127 9.06 -7.16 23.67
N ASP A 128 8.81 -8.05 24.65
CA ASP A 128 9.38 -7.89 26.00
C ASP A 128 10.92 -7.69 26.01
N ALA A 129 11.59 -8.05 24.91
CA ALA A 129 12.93 -7.60 24.57
C ALA A 129 12.91 -6.14 24.07
N ARG A 130 13.12 -5.20 25.01
CA ARG A 130 13.39 -3.79 24.69
C ARG A 130 14.51 -3.67 23.63
N PRO A 131 14.39 -2.83 22.59
CA PRO A 131 15.42 -2.67 21.57
C PRO A 131 16.61 -1.92 22.18
N ILE A 132 17.52 -2.66 22.80
CA ILE A 132 18.70 -2.12 23.47
C ILE A 132 19.90 -2.35 22.56
N GLN A 133 20.68 -1.30 22.30
CA GLN A 133 21.96 -1.36 21.59
C GLN A 133 23.10 -0.99 22.53
N GLU A 134 24.21 -1.72 22.43
CA GLU A 134 25.46 -1.34 23.09
C GLU A 134 26.13 -0.21 22.29
N VAL A 135 26.39 0.91 22.96
CA VAL A 135 27.07 2.08 22.41
C VAL A 135 28.37 2.29 23.19
N ILE A 136 29.42 2.69 22.47
CA ILE A 136 30.71 3.08 23.04
C ILE A 136 30.83 4.59 22.88
N LEU A 137 30.84 5.31 24.01
CA LEU A 137 31.06 6.76 24.05
C LEU A 137 32.54 7.00 24.25
N GLU A 138 33.23 7.55 23.26
CA GLU A 138 34.66 7.87 23.38
C GLU A 138 34.89 9.10 24.26
N GLY A 139 35.91 9.06 25.11
CA GLY A 139 36.28 10.19 25.96
C GLY A 139 36.94 11.32 25.16
N PRO A 140 36.86 12.58 25.61
CA PRO A 140 37.51 13.70 24.93
C PRO A 140 39.02 13.44 24.74
N GLY A 141 39.53 13.68 23.53
CA GLY A 141 40.96 13.54 23.22
C GLY A 141 41.48 12.10 23.18
N GLY A 142 40.63 11.10 22.96
CA GLY A 142 41.03 9.69 22.92
C GLY A 142 41.14 9.04 24.31
N GLY A 143 40.54 9.66 25.32
CA GLY A 143 40.41 9.08 26.66
C GLY A 143 39.55 7.81 26.68
N PRO A 144 39.59 7.03 27.78
CA PRO A 144 38.89 5.76 27.87
C PRO A 144 37.39 5.94 27.61
N GLY A 145 36.85 5.16 26.67
CA GLY A 145 35.44 5.21 26.32
C GLY A 145 34.56 4.46 27.32
N ILE A 146 33.32 4.90 27.47
CA ILE A 146 32.29 4.26 28.30
C ILE A 146 31.47 3.34 27.41
N ARG A 147 31.30 2.07 27.81
CA ARG A 147 30.33 1.16 27.19
C ARG A 147 29.03 1.20 27.94
N CYS A 148 27.94 1.37 27.22
CA CYS A 148 26.63 1.53 27.82
C CYS A 148 25.54 0.96 26.90
N GLN A 149 24.49 0.43 27.52
CA GLN A 149 23.35 -0.18 26.83
C GLN A 149 22.21 0.84 26.76
N PHE A 150 21.87 1.28 25.56
CA PHE A 150 20.90 2.34 25.32
C PHE A 150 19.68 1.83 24.55
N LEU A 151 18.50 2.35 24.90
CA LEU A 151 17.27 2.05 24.17
C LEU A 151 17.30 2.77 22.81
N LEU A 152 17.06 2.03 21.73
CA LEU A 152 16.84 2.58 20.40
C LEU A 152 15.43 3.18 20.36
N ASP A 153 15.35 4.48 20.55
CA ASP A 153 14.14 5.26 20.25
C ASP A 153 14.28 5.88 18.84
N SER A 154 13.22 5.79 18.06
CA SER A 154 13.13 6.42 16.73
C SER A 154 12.28 7.69 16.73
N GLY A 155 11.74 8.07 17.90
CA GLY A 155 11.03 9.33 18.14
C GLY A 155 11.94 10.35 18.80
N ALA A 156 11.96 11.57 18.27
CA ALA A 156 12.75 12.72 18.71
C ALA A 156 12.78 12.94 20.24
N ASP A 157 13.98 13.00 20.83
CA ASP A 157 14.61 14.24 21.34
C ASP A 157 16.00 13.95 21.94
N VAL A 158 16.85 14.97 21.94
CA VAL A 158 18.27 14.92 22.37
C VAL A 158 18.43 14.23 23.73
N THR A 159 19.24 13.16 23.78
CA THR A 159 19.67 12.55 25.04
C THR A 159 20.79 13.39 25.65
N ILE A 160 20.51 14.12 26.74
CA ILE A 160 21.53 14.78 27.55
C ILE A 160 22.06 13.75 28.56
N VAL A 161 23.33 13.38 28.42
CA VAL A 161 24.08 12.63 29.44
C VAL A 161 24.77 13.67 30.34
N SER A 162 24.34 13.80 31.60
CA SER A 162 25.01 14.63 32.61
C SER A 162 26.09 13.84 33.33
#